data_AF-A0A1Z8RKP7-F1
#
_entry.id   AF-A0A1Z8RKP7-F1
#
_cell.length_a   1.000
_cell.length_b   1.000
_cell.length_c   1.000
_cell.angle_alpha   90.00
_cell.angle_beta   90.00
_cell.angle_gamma   90.00
#
_symmetry.space_group_name_H-M   'P 1'
#
loop_
_entity.id
_entity.type
_entity.pdbx_description
1 polymer ?
#
loop_
_entity_poly.entity_id
_entity_poly.type
_entity_poly.pdbx_seq_one_letter_code
_entity_poly.pdbx_strand_id
1 'polypeptide(L)'
;MNLLKFLGLFLFGSLTAWIMDMAAGIGAFIDATSFLYVIGGGACYGLIKFRRDQISSIALLNFRQGAIYSGWLAFLVGLSAILKNADLPEILPLISIAMIPLLYAYLLSWVILSWFKGDDSHD
;
A
#
# COMPACT_ATOMS: atom_id res chain seq x y z
N MET A 1 3.99 -15.59 -12.58
CA MET A 1 4.40 -15.81 -11.17
C MET A 1 4.70 -17.30 -10.98
N ASN A 2 5.77 -17.66 -10.25
CA ASN A 2 6.09 -19.07 -9.96
C ASN A 2 5.49 -19.50 -8.61
N LEU A 3 5.46 -20.81 -8.36
CA LEU A 3 4.85 -21.39 -7.16
C LEU A 3 5.43 -20.81 -5.85
N LEU A 4 6.75 -20.61 -5.78
CA LEU A 4 7.41 -20.09 -4.59
C LEU A 4 6.97 -18.66 -4.26
N LYS A 5 6.84 -17.79 -5.27
CA LYS A 5 6.36 -16.41 -5.09
C LYS A 5 4.89 -16.35 -4.70
N PHE A 6 4.08 -17.21 -5.32
CA PHE A 6 2.68 -17.34 -4.93
C PHE A 6 2.55 -17.79 -3.47
N LEU A 7 3.31 -18.81 -3.07
CA LEU A 7 3.34 -19.31 -1.69
C LEU A 7 3.81 -18.22 -0.72
N GLY A 8 4.88 -17.48 -1.06
CA GLY A 8 5.37 -16.37 -0.24
C GLY A 8 4.32 -15.27 -0.05
N LEU A 9 3.64 -14.87 -1.14
CA LEU A 9 2.57 -13.88 -1.08
C LEU A 9 1.37 -14.39 -0.25
N PHE A 10 0.99 -15.65 -0.43
CA PHE A 10 -0.11 -16.27 0.30
C PHE A 10 0.16 -16.35 1.81
N LEU A 11 1.36 -16.78 2.20
CA LEU A 11 1.78 -16.83 3.60
C LEU A 11 1.82 -15.43 4.22
N PHE A 12 2.43 -14.46 3.52
CA PHE A 12 2.47 -13.07 3.98
C PHE A 12 1.07 -12.46 4.16
N GLY A 13 0.19 -12.65 3.17
CA GLY A 13 -1.19 -12.17 3.22
C GLY A 13 -1.98 -12.82 4.35
N SER A 14 -1.84 -14.14 4.55
CA SER A 14 -2.53 -14.87 5.61
C SER A 14 -2.05 -14.44 7.00
N LEU A 15 -0.74 -14.27 7.20
CA LEU A 15 -0.18 -13.79 8.46
C LEU A 15 -0.63 -12.36 8.77
N THR A 16 -0.67 -11.51 7.76
CA THR A 16 -1.12 -10.13 7.93
C THR A 16 -2.62 -10.07 8.26
N ALA A 17 -3.45 -10.81 7.54
CA ALA A 17 -4.89 -10.92 7.84
C ALA A 17 -5.14 -11.48 9.24
N TRP A 18 -4.36 -12.47 9.68
CA TRP A 18 -4.46 -13.03 11.02
C TRP A 18 -4.13 -12.01 12.11
N ILE A 19 -3.06 -11.23 11.95
CA ILE A 19 -2.69 -10.16 12.89
C ILE A 19 -3.75 -9.05 12.91
N MET A 20 -4.29 -8.67 11.75
CA MET A 20 -5.37 -7.69 11.65
C MET A 20 -6.61 -8.13 12.43
N ASP A 21 -7.04 -9.39 12.24
CA ASP A 21 -8.20 -9.93 12.93
C ASP A 21 -8.01 -9.95 14.44
N MET A 22 -6.85 -10.41 14.92
CA MET A 22 -6.52 -10.43 16.35
C MET A 22 -6.38 -9.03 16.96
N ALA A 23 -5.96 -8.03 16.19
CA ALA A 23 -5.69 -6.67 16.70
C ALA A 23 -6.98 -5.84 16.87
N ALA A 24 -7.84 -5.83 15.85
CA ALA A 24 -9.04 -4.97 15.84
C ALA A 24 -10.21 -5.55 15.04
N GLY A 25 -10.09 -6.80 14.57
CA GLY A 25 -11.01 -7.39 13.59
C GLY A 25 -10.73 -6.87 12.17
N ILE A 26 -10.88 -7.73 11.16
CA ILE A 26 -10.59 -7.37 9.75
C ILE A 26 -11.39 -6.14 9.29
N GLY A 27 -12.63 -5.98 9.78
CA GLY A 27 -13.52 -4.87 9.42
C GLY A 27 -12.94 -3.48 9.76
N ALA A 28 -12.10 -3.36 10.79
CA ALA A 28 -11.48 -2.09 11.18
C ALA A 28 -10.48 -1.56 10.15
N PHE A 29 -10.02 -2.42 9.23
CA PHE A 29 -9.04 -2.09 8.20
C PHE A 29 -9.64 -2.00 6.81
N ILE A 30 -10.97 -2.09 6.65
CA ILE A 30 -11.64 -1.96 5.36
C ILE A 30 -12.08 -0.50 5.19
N ASP A 31 -11.39 0.24 4.33
CA ASP A 31 -11.71 1.61 3.96
C ASP A 31 -11.54 1.83 2.45
N ALA A 32 -12.67 1.96 1.75
CA ALA A 32 -12.67 2.18 0.30
C ALA A 32 -11.95 3.48 -0.10
N THR A 33 -12.02 4.52 0.72
CA THR A 33 -11.44 5.84 0.39
C THR A 33 -9.92 5.77 0.39
N SER A 34 -9.33 5.20 1.44
CA SER A 34 -7.88 4.93 1.51
C SER A 34 -7.42 4.06 0.36
N PHE A 35 -8.18 3.02 0.01
CA PHE A 35 -7.83 2.12 -1.10
C PHE A 35 -7.80 2.87 -2.43
N LEU A 36 -8.85 3.63 -2.74
CA LEU A 36 -8.94 4.40 -3.98
C LEU A 36 -7.86 5.47 -4.07
N TYR A 37 -7.52 6.13 -2.96
CA TYR A 37 -6.44 7.13 -2.95
C TYR A 37 -5.09 6.51 -3.30
N VAL A 38 -4.78 5.34 -2.74
CA VAL A 38 -3.51 4.63 -3.01
C VAL A 38 -3.42 4.16 -4.46
N ILE A 39 -4.51 3.59 -5.00
CA ILE A 39 -4.56 3.17 -6.41
C ILE A 39 -4.47 4.38 -7.34
N GLY A 40 -5.22 5.44 -7.06
CA GLY A 40 -5.20 6.68 -7.84
C GLY A 40 -3.83 7.35 -7.83
N GLY A 41 -3.18 7.44 -6.67
CA GLY A 41 -1.83 7.99 -6.53
C GLY A 41 -0.78 7.17 -7.28
N GLY A 42 -0.87 5.84 -7.22
CA GLY A 42 -0.07 4.94 -8.05
C GLY A 42 -0.26 5.20 -9.54
N ALA A 43 -1.50 5.32 -9.99
CA ALA A 43 -1.83 5.57 -11.41
C ALA A 43 -1.28 6.93 -11.87
N CYS A 44 -1.53 8.01 -11.12
CA CYS A 44 -1.02 9.34 -11.41
C CYS A 44 0.51 9.37 -11.51
N TYR A 45 1.21 8.75 -10.57
CA TYR A 45 2.67 8.69 -10.62
C TYR A 45 3.17 7.89 -11.82
N GLY A 46 2.52 6.76 -12.13
CA GLY A 46 2.79 5.97 -13.32
C GLY A 46 2.65 6.78 -14.60
N LEU A 47 1.60 7.59 -14.71
CA LEU A 47 1.37 8.51 -15.83
C LEU A 47 2.42 9.62 -15.90
N ILE A 48 2.79 10.22 -14.76
CA ILE A 48 3.84 11.26 -14.70
C ILE A 48 5.19 10.71 -15.18
N LYS A 49 5.50 9.45 -14.85
CA LYS A 49 6.75 8.79 -15.24
C LYS A 49 6.67 8.03 -16.57
N PHE A 50 5.52 8.06 -17.24
CA PHE A 50 5.28 7.29 -18.45
C PHE A 50 6.23 7.72 -19.58
N ARG A 51 6.75 6.74 -20.32
CA ARG A 51 7.49 6.95 -21.56
C ARG A 51 6.89 6.11 -22.67
N ARG A 52 6.89 6.62 -23.90
CA ARG A 52 6.19 5.99 -25.04
C ARG A 52 6.74 4.61 -25.41
N ASP A 53 8.02 4.38 -25.13
CA ASP A 53 8.79 3.15 -25.34
C ASP A 53 8.91 2.28 -24.07
N GLN A 54 8.16 2.61 -23.01
CA GLN A 54 8.30 1.97 -21.72
C GLN A 54 7.80 0.52 -21.71
N ILE A 55 8.61 -0.36 -21.12
CA ILE A 55 8.25 -1.75 -20.86
C ILE A 55 7.20 -1.80 -19.73
N SER A 56 6.17 -2.64 -19.89
CA SER A 56 5.07 -2.80 -18.93
C SER A 56 5.54 -3.11 -17.50
N SER A 57 6.65 -3.83 -17.34
CA SER A 57 7.28 -4.10 -16.04
C SER A 57 7.74 -2.82 -15.33
N ILE A 58 8.38 -1.90 -16.05
CA ILE A 58 8.83 -0.62 -15.52
C ILE A 58 7.63 0.27 -15.18
N ALA A 59 6.57 0.24 -15.99
CA ALA A 59 5.33 0.97 -15.70
C ALA A 59 4.69 0.50 -14.39
N LEU A 60 4.66 -0.82 -14.15
CA LEU A 60 4.12 -1.40 -12.92
C LEU A 60 5.01 -1.10 -11.69
N LEU A 61 6.34 -1.01 -11.85
CA LEU A 61 7.24 -0.55 -10.78
C LEU A 61 7.04 0.93 -10.44
N ASN A 62 6.84 1.80 -11.44
CA ASN A 62 6.50 3.20 -11.21
C ASN A 62 5.15 3.31 -10.49
N PHE A 63 4.14 2.55 -10.91
CA PHE A 63 2.85 2.49 -10.24
C PHE A 63 3.00 2.08 -8.77
N ARG A 64 3.77 1.02 -8.48
CA ARG A 64 4.09 0.59 -7.11
C ARG A 64 4.72 1.71 -6.28
N GLN A 65 5.70 2.41 -6.85
CA GLN A 65 6.38 3.50 -6.16
C GLN A 65 5.43 4.66 -5.88
N GLY A 66 4.58 5.01 -6.84
CA GLY A 66 3.51 5.99 -6.67
C GLY A 66 2.51 5.62 -5.58
N ALA A 67 2.11 4.35 -5.50
CA ALA A 67 1.22 3.86 -4.47
C ALA A 67 1.83 4.06 -3.06
N ILE A 68 3.11 3.70 -2.88
CA ILE A 68 3.84 3.94 -1.61
C ILE A 68 3.89 5.42 -1.27
N TYR A 69 4.22 6.28 -2.22
CA TYR A 69 4.24 7.73 -2.00
C TYR A 69 2.86 8.28 -1.63
N SER A 70 1.81 7.81 -2.29
CA SER A 70 0.44 8.21 -1.97
C SER A 70 -0.02 7.72 -0.60
N GLY A 71 0.38 6.52 -0.17
CA GLY A 71 0.10 6.04 1.19
C GLY A 71 0.69 6.96 2.26
N TRP A 72 1.96 7.36 2.10
CA TRP A 72 2.60 8.34 2.99
C TRP A 72 1.95 9.73 2.93
N LEU A 73 1.58 10.21 1.74
CA LEU A 73 0.89 11.50 1.59
C LEU A 73 -0.49 11.49 2.26
N ALA A 74 -1.27 10.42 2.09
CA ALA A 74 -2.57 10.27 2.75
C ALA A 74 -2.42 10.27 4.27
N PHE A 75 -1.43 9.55 4.80
CA PHE A 75 -1.13 9.56 6.23
C PHE A 75 -0.78 10.97 6.73
N LEU A 76 0.09 11.71 6.02
CA LEU A 76 0.45 13.07 6.41
C LEU A 76 -0.74 14.04 6.38
N VAL A 77 -1.60 13.93 5.37
CA VAL A 77 -2.83 14.72 5.27
C VAL A 77 -3.79 14.38 6.41
N GLY A 78 -4.02 13.09 6.65
CA GLY A 78 -4.87 12.61 7.73
C GLY A 78 -4.36 13.05 9.11
N LEU A 79 -3.07 12.82 9.40
CA LEU A 79 -2.44 13.25 10.64
C LEU A 79 -2.55 14.76 10.85
N SER A 80 -2.32 15.56 9.80
CA SER A 80 -2.45 17.03 9.87
C SER A 80 -3.89 17.46 10.17
N ALA A 81 -4.88 16.77 9.59
CA ALA A 81 -6.30 17.03 9.86
C ALA A 81 -6.68 16.66 11.29
N ILE A 82 -6.17 15.55 11.82
CA ILE A 82 -6.42 15.08 13.19
C ILE A 82 -5.83 16.07 14.19
N LEU A 83 -4.54 16.37 14.07
CA LEU A 83 -3.84 17.27 15.00
C LEU A 83 -4.44 18.68 15.04
N LYS A 84 -5.10 19.11 13.95
CA LYS A 84 -5.75 20.41 13.87
C LYS A 84 -7.14 20.43 14.51
N ASN A 85 -7.92 19.34 14.41
CA ASN A 85 -9.37 19.39 14.64
C ASN A 85 -9.88 18.43 15.71
N ALA A 86 -9.10 17.43 16.14
CA ALA A 86 -9.58 16.38 17.03
C ALA A 86 -9.33 16.70 18.52
N ASP A 87 -10.26 16.27 19.37
CA ASP A 87 -10.08 16.29 20.82
C ASP A 87 -9.10 15.21 21.28
N LEU A 88 -8.40 15.46 22.39
CA LEU A 88 -7.37 14.55 22.93
C LEU A 88 -7.81 13.07 23.03
N PRO A 89 -9.03 12.73 23.49
CA PRO A 89 -9.47 11.33 23.56
C PRO A 89 -9.61 10.64 22.20
N GLU A 90 -9.83 11.40 21.13
CA GLU A 90 -10.11 10.88 19.79
C GLU A 90 -8.86 10.73 18.92
N ILE A 91 -7.76 11.38 19.30
CA ILE A 91 -6.52 11.40 18.50
C ILE A 91 -6.00 9.99 18.23
N LEU A 92 -5.92 9.12 19.25
CA LEU A 92 -5.36 7.76 19.06
C LEU A 92 -6.20 6.89 18.12
N PRO A 93 -7.54 6.79 18.28
CA PRO A 93 -8.40 6.14 17.29
C PRO A 93 -8.23 6.70 15.87
N LEU A 94 -8.18 8.02 15.72
CA LEU A 94 -8.07 8.65 14.40
C LEU A 94 -6.69 8.41 13.76
N ILE A 95 -5.60 8.40 14.54
CA ILE A 95 -4.26 8.05 14.04
C ILE A 95 -4.26 6.61 13.51
N SER A 96 -4.95 5.68 14.19
CA SER A 96 -5.09 4.30 13.72
C SER A 96 -5.74 4.24 12.33
N ILE A 97 -6.81 5.01 12.12
CA ILE A 97 -7.50 5.11 10.81
C ILE A 97 -6.58 5.75 9.76
N ALA A 98 -5.84 6.81 10.11
CA ALA A 98 -4.91 7.49 9.19
C ALA A 98 -3.77 6.59 8.69
N MET A 99 -3.48 5.47 9.37
CA MET A 99 -2.47 4.48 8.98
C MET A 99 -2.97 3.48 7.93
N ILE A 100 -4.28 3.37 7.69
CA ILE A 100 -4.86 2.41 6.72
C ILE A 100 -4.33 2.62 5.28
N PRO A 101 -4.20 3.86 4.73
CA PRO A 101 -3.58 4.07 3.43
C PRO A 101 -2.16 3.52 3.32
N LEU A 102 -1.36 3.65 4.40
CA LEU A 102 0.00 3.11 4.46
C LEU A 102 -0.03 1.58 4.37
N LEU A 103 -0.89 0.94 5.17
CA LEU A 103 -1.09 -0.51 5.14
C LEU A 103 -1.39 -0.98 3.71
N TYR A 104 -2.34 -0.34 3.02
CA TYR A 104 -2.70 -0.69 1.65
C TYR A 104 -1.57 -0.49 0.65
N ALA A 105 -0.84 0.62 0.76
CA ALA A 105 0.27 0.91 -0.15
C ALA A 105 1.36 -0.17 -0.05
N TYR A 106 1.66 -0.63 1.17
CA TYR A 106 2.63 -1.71 1.38
C TYR A 106 2.07 -3.07 0.95
N LEU A 107 0.83 -3.43 1.30
CA LEU A 107 0.19 -4.67 0.82
C LEU A 107 0.20 -4.76 -0.71
N LEU A 108 -0.20 -3.68 -1.38
CA LEU A 108 -0.15 -3.58 -2.84
C LEU A 108 1.28 -3.72 -3.38
N SER A 109 2.26 -3.13 -2.71
CA SER A 109 3.67 -3.29 -3.07
C SER A 109 4.13 -4.76 -3.05
N TRP A 110 3.74 -5.53 -2.03
CA TRP A 110 4.04 -6.96 -1.94
C TRP A 110 3.38 -7.75 -3.05
N VAL A 111 2.10 -7.46 -3.34
CA VAL A 111 1.39 -8.06 -4.47
C VAL A 111 2.15 -7.79 -5.76
N ILE A 112 2.52 -6.54 -6.04
CA ILE A 112 3.22 -6.15 -7.27
C ILE A 112 4.58 -6.82 -7.39
N LEU A 113 5.39 -6.86 -6.32
CA LEU A 113 6.73 -7.48 -6.34
C LEU A 113 6.68 -8.98 -6.68
N SER A 114 5.62 -9.69 -6.29
CA SER A 114 5.47 -11.13 -6.59
C SER A 114 5.43 -11.45 -8.10
N TRP A 115 5.16 -10.45 -8.95
CA TRP A 115 5.11 -10.60 -10.41
C TRP A 115 6.47 -10.46 -11.09
N PHE A 116 7.46 -9.87 -10.43
CA PHE A 116 8.79 -9.63 -10.99
C PHE A 116 9.69 -10.84 -10.76
N LYS A 117 10.57 -11.15 -11.72
CA LYS A 117 11.63 -12.15 -11.51
C LYS A 117 12.58 -11.61 -10.42
N GLY A 118 13.05 -12.47 -9.52
CA GLY A 118 14.14 -12.03 -8.64
C GLY A 118 15.36 -11.94 -9.55
N ASP A 119 16.14 -10.88 -9.45
CA ASP A 119 17.39 -10.84 -10.20
C ASP A 119 18.25 -12.00 -9.70
N ASP A 120 18.44 -12.99 -10.55
CA ASP A 120 19.49 -14.00 -10.40
C ASP A 120 20.83 -13.32 -10.76
N SER A 121 21.18 -12.21 -10.10
CA SER A 121 22.52 -11.63 -10.20
C SER A 121 23.40 -12.32 -9.16
N HIS A 122 23.77 -13.57 -9.49
CA HIS A 122 25.10 -14.05 -9.15
C HIS A 122 26.04 -13.38 -10.15
N ASP A 123 26.63 -12.26 -9.74
CA ASP A 123 27.94 -11.75 -10.16
C ASP A 123 28.44 -10.77 -9.09
#